data_AF-A0A7C5IYF8-F1
#
_entry.id   AF-A0A7C5IYF8-F1
#
_cell.length_a   1.000
_cell.length_b   1.000
_cell.length_c   1.000
_cell.angle_alpha   90.00
_cell.angle_beta   90.00
_cell.angle_gamma   90.00
#
_symmetry.space_group_name_H-M   'P 1'
#
loop_
_entity.id
_entity.type
_entity.pdbx_description
1 polymer ?
#
loop_
_entity_poly.entity_id
_entity_poly.type
_entity_poly.pdbx_seq_one_letter_code
_entity_poly.pdbx_strand_id
1 'polypeptide(L)' 'MKQYLDLLRRVRTEGAPKDDRTGTGTWSVFGHQM' A
#
# COMPACT_ATOMS: atom_id res chain seq x y z
N MET A 1 4.65 -11.85 11.43
CA MET A 1 5.33 -11.65 10.13
C MET A 1 4.43 -11.95 8.92
N LYS A 2 3.59 -12.98 8.95
CA LYS A 2 2.66 -13.30 7.84
C LYS A 2 1.71 -12.14 7.48
N GLN A 3 1.07 -11.52 8.48
CA GLN A 3 0.13 -10.40 8.29
C GLN A 3 0.76 -9.19 7.58
N TYR A 4 2.01 -8.85 7.93
CA TYR A 4 2.74 -7.78 7.25
C TYR A 4 2.99 -8.10 5.77
N LEU A 5 3.36 -9.34 5.45
CA LEU A 5 3.55 -9.75 4.06
C LEU A 5 2.22 -9.75 3.28
N ASP A 6 1.11 -10.11 3.93
CA ASP A 6 -0.21 -10.06 3.33
C ASP A 6 -0.68 -8.61 3.09
N LEU A 7 -0.35 -7.67 3.99
CA LEU A 7 -0.53 -6.24 3.75
C LEU A 7 0.27 -5.77 2.53
N LEU A 8 1.56 -6.09 2.45
CA LEU A 8 2.40 -5.68 1.32
C LEU A 8 1.89 -6.23 -0.02
N ARG A 9 1.41 -7.48 -0.03
CA ARG A 9 0.76 -8.07 -1.21
C ARG A 9 -0.47 -7.26 -1.61
N ARG A 10 -1.36 -6.97 -0.64
CA ARG A 10 -2.58 -6.19 -0.89
C ARG A 10 -2.28 -4.78 -1.44
N VAL A 11 -1.29 -4.09 -0.89
CA VAL A 11 -0.86 -2.77 -1.41
C VAL A 11 -0.42 -2.87 -2.87
N ARG A 12 0.26 -3.95 -3.24
CA ARG A 12 0.79 -4.13 -4.59
C ARG A 12 -0.26 -4.59 -5.61
N THR A 13 -1.30 -5.31 -5.18
CA THR A 13 -2.34 -5.85 -6.08
C THR A 13 -3.58 -4.97 -6.16
N GLU A 14 -3.98 -4.34 -5.06
CA GLU A 14 -5.23 -3.56 -4.92
C GLU A 14 -4.98 -2.09 -4.65
N GLY A 15 -3.73 -1.67 -4.43
CA GLY A 15 -3.40 -0.27 -4.18
C GLY A 15 -3.77 0.62 -5.36
N ALA A 16 -4.06 1.88 -5.06
CA ALA A 16 -4.20 2.92 -6.07
C ALA A 16 -2.94 3.81 -6.09
N PRO A 17 -2.48 4.22 -7.28
CA PRO A 17 -1.40 5.20 -7.38
C PRO A 17 -1.85 6.55 -6.83
N LYS A 18 -0.97 7.23 -6.11
CA LYS A 18 -1.16 8.57 -5.57
C LYS A 18 0.13 9.36 -5.65
N ASP A 19 0.03 10.64 -5.95
CA ASP A 19 1.17 11.53 -5.83
C ASP A 19 1.58 11.72 -4.37
N ASP A 20 2.87 11.88 -4.15
CA ASP A 20 3.43 12.20 -2.85
C ASP A 20 4.13 13.56 -2.88
N ARG A 21 4.44 14.10 -1.69
CA ARG A 21 5.05 15.43 -1.55
C ARG A 21 6.44 15.54 -2.20
N THR A 22 7.11 14.42 -2.46
CA THR A 22 8.44 14.36 -3.07
C THR A 22 8.41 14.17 -4.58
N GLY A 23 7.25 13.89 -5.18
CA GLY A 23 7.11 13.69 -6.63
C GLY A 23 7.51 12.29 -7.12
N THR A 24 7.75 11.35 -6.22
CA THR A 24 8.03 9.94 -6.55
C THR A 24 6.73 9.16 -6.77
N GLY A 25 5.69 9.52 -6.03
CA GLY A 25 4.42 8.81 -6.01
C GLY A 25 4.43 7.55 -5.13
N THR A 26 3.25 7.05 -4.81
CA THR A 26 3.02 5.91 -3.91
C THR A 26 1.86 5.04 -4.38
N TRP A 27 1.87 3.77 -3.97
CA TRP A 27 0.70 2.88 -4.05
C TRP A 27 0.13 2.72 -2.65
N SER A 28 -1.18 2.94 -2.48
CA SER A 28 -1.80 2.92 -1.16
C SER A 28 -3.18 2.24 -1.15
N VAL A 29 -3.52 1.63 -0.02
CA VAL A 29 -4.86 1.09 0.28
C VAL A 29 -5.40 1.79 1.53
N PHE A 30 -6.71 1.98 1.61
CA PHE A 30 -7.36 2.53 2.79
C PHE A 30 -7.93 1.40 3.67
N GLY A 31 -7.76 1.50 4.98
CA GLY A 31 -8.30 0.55 5.96
C GLY A 31 -7.67 -0.84 5.89
N HIS A 32 -6.66 -1.09 6.73
CA HIS A 32 -6.11 -2.42 6.97
C HIS A 32 -5.99 -2.66 8.47
N GLN A 33 -6.37 -3.86 8.91
CA GLN A 33 -6.23 -4.31 10.30
C GLN A 33 -5.15 -5.38 10.37
N MET A 34 -4.25 -5.21 11.33
CA MET A 34 -3.14 -6.12 11.64
C MET A 34 -3.51 -7.04 12.80
#